data_AF-A0AAV3IUU5-F1
#
_entry.id   AF-A0AAV3IUU5-F1
#
_cell.length_a   1.000
_cell.length_b   1.000
_cell.length_c   1.000
_cell.angle_alpha   90.00
_cell.angle_beta   90.00
_cell.angle_gamma   90.00
#
_symmetry.space_group_name_H-M   'P 1'
#
loop_
_entity.id
_entity.type
_entity.pdbx_description
1 polymer ?
#
loop_
_entity_poly.entity_id
_entity_poly.type
_entity_poly.pdbx_seq_one_letter_code
_entity_poly.pdbx_strand_id
1 'polypeptide(L)' 'MHLEDYELADYLAAKKSLASTLHKIEQAIISLEEKQTAGKNVKAQITLSKERVKALKLSLALIEREIIRLK' A
#
# COMPACT_ATOMS: atom_id res chain seq x y z
N MET A 1 2.10 -5.76 24.07
CA MET A 1 2.57 -5.16 22.80
C MET A 1 3.17 -3.82 23.17
N HIS A 2 4.50 -3.70 23.16
CA HIS A 2 5.12 -2.38 23.26
C HIS A 2 4.89 -1.70 21.91
N LEU A 3 4.09 -0.64 21.89
CA LEU A 3 4.15 0.31 20.79
C LEU A 3 5.52 0.95 20.90
N GLU A 4 6.39 0.72 19.92
CA GLU A 4 7.58 1.56 19.77
C GLU A 4 7.11 3.01 19.66
N ASP A 5 7.68 3.89 20.47
CA ASP A 5 7.42 5.33 20.38
C ASP A 5 8.15 5.86 19.13
N TYR A 6 7.45 5.84 18.00
CA TYR A 6 7.95 6.39 16.75
C TYR A 6 7.86 7.93 16.75
N GLU A 7 8.87 8.59 16.20
CA GLU A 7 8.86 10.05 16.06
C GLU A 7 8.16 10.48 14.78
N LEU A 8 7.81 11.78 14.68
CA LEU A 8 7.20 12.35 13.48
C LEU A 8 7.99 12.04 12.20
N ALA A 9 9.33 12.02 12.28
CA ALA A 9 10.22 11.68 11.17
C ALA A 9 10.01 10.25 10.66
N ASP A 10 9.79 9.28 11.55
CA ASP A 10 9.54 7.88 11.21
C ASP A 10 8.22 7.73 10.45
N TYR A 11 7.16 8.39 10.92
CA TYR A 11 5.86 8.36 10.24
C TYR A 11 5.92 9.01 8.85
N LEU A 12 6.64 10.12 8.70
CA LEU A 12 6.85 10.77 7.41
C LEU A 12 7.62 9.87 6.43
N ALA A 13 8.68 9.21 6.91
CA ALA A 13 9.46 8.26 6.11
C ALA A 13 8.62 7.04 5.72
N ALA A 14 7.86 6.48 6.66
CA ALA A 14 6.94 5.36 6.42
C ALA A 14 5.87 5.73 5.40
N LYS A 15 5.22 6.90 5.53
CA LYS A 15 4.23 7.39 4.55
C LYS A 15 4.83 7.44 3.13
N LYS A 16 6.02 8.02 2.97
CA LYS A 16 6.69 8.13 1.66
C LYS A 16 6.97 6.74 1.07
N SER A 17 7.50 5.83 1.88
CA SER A 17 7.83 4.46 1.46
C SER A 17 6.59 3.67 1.04
N LEU A 18 5.54 3.70 1.85
CA LEU A 18 4.29 2.97 1.58
C LEU A 18 3.53 3.57 0.40
N ALA A 19 3.55 4.90 0.20
CA ALA A 19 2.96 5.53 -0.98
C ALA A 19 3.65 5.08 -2.28
N SER A 20 4.98 4.98 -2.29
CA SER A 20 5.72 4.43 -3.43
C SER A 20 5.38 2.96 -3.69
N THR A 21 5.26 2.16 -2.62
CA THR A 21 4.88 0.74 -2.72
C THR A 21 3.46 0.58 -3.27
N LEU A 22 2.51 1.40 -2.78
CA LEU A 22 1.13 1.43 -3.27
C LEU A 22 1.09 1.70 -4.77
N HIS A 23 1.78 2.74 -5.23
CA HIS A 23 1.82 3.09 -6.64
C HIS A 23 2.36 1.94 -7.51
N LYS A 24 3.43 1.27 -7.08
CA LYS A 24 4.00 0.12 -7.80
C LYS A 24 3.03 -1.05 -7.91
N ILE A 25 2.26 -1.34 -6.85
CA ILE A 25 1.26 -2.41 -6.87
C ILE A 25 0.09 -2.04 -7.79
N GLU A 26 -0.35 -0.78 -7.78
CA GLU A 26 -1.38 -0.30 -8.71
C GLU A 26 -0.95 -0.47 -10.18
N GLN A 27 0.31 -0.16 -10.52
CA GLN A 27 0.86 -0.43 -11.86
C GLN A 27 0.95 -1.94 -12.17
N ALA A 28 1.36 -2.75 -11.19
CA ALA A 28 1.40 -4.20 -11.37
C ALA A 28 0.01 -4.81 -11.63
N ILE A 29 -1.04 -4.26 -11.02
CA ILE A 29 -2.43 -4.68 -11.28
C ILE A 29 -2.81 -4.42 -12.74
N ILE A 30 -2.49 -3.23 -13.27
CA ILE A 30 -2.76 -2.89 -14.68
C ILE A 30 -2.12 -3.93 -15.61
N SER A 31 -0.82 -4.22 -15.41
CA SER A 31 -0.13 -5.23 -16.22
C SER A 31 -0.71 -6.64 -16.08
N LEU A 32 -1.22 -7.00 -14.89
CA LEU A 32 -1.90 -8.29 -14.70
C LEU A 32 -3.26 -8.33 -15.40
N GLU A 33 -4.02 -7.24 -15.40
CA GLU A 33 -5.31 -7.13 -16.09
C GLU A 33 -5.14 -7.22 -17.62
N GLU A 34 -4.08 -6.62 -18.17
CA GLU A 34 -3.69 -6.79 -19.57
C GLU A 34 -3.36 -8.25 -19.90
N LYS A 35 -2.55 -8.92 -19.06
CA LYS A 35 -2.22 -10.35 -19.22
C LYS A 35 -3.47 -11.23 -19.13
N GLN A 36 -4.41 -10.89 -18.25
CA GLN A 36 -5.68 -11.60 -18.14
C GLN A 36 -6.51 -11.48 -19.42
N THR A 37 -6.55 -10.27 -20.00
CA THR A 37 -7.23 -10.00 -21.28
C THR A 37 -6.59 -10.78 -22.43
N ALA A 38 -5.27 -10.95 -22.40
CA ALA A 38 -4.51 -11.79 -23.34
C ALA A 38 -4.64 -13.32 -23.08
N GLY A 39 -5.58 -13.75 -22.23
CA GLY A 39 -5.88 -15.16 -21.96
C GLY A 39 -4.98 -15.84 -20.93
N LYS A 40 -4.12 -15.10 -20.21
CA LYS A 40 -3.34 -15.68 -19.10
C LYS A 40 -4.21 -15.84 -17.86
N ASN A 41 -4.12 -16.99 -17.20
CA ASN A 41 -4.82 -17.21 -15.94
C ASN A 41 -4.09 -16.52 -14.78
N VAL A 42 -4.42 -15.25 -14.53
CA VAL A 42 -3.81 -14.44 -13.47
C VAL A 42 -4.82 -13.85 -12.46
N LYS A 43 -6.04 -14.41 -12.43
CA LYS A 43 -7.15 -13.92 -11.60
C LYS A 43 -6.81 -13.89 -10.10
N ALA A 44 -6.12 -14.92 -9.61
CA ALA A 44 -5.70 -14.99 -8.21
C ALA A 44 -4.69 -13.90 -7.86
N GLN A 45 -3.70 -13.62 -8.73
CA GLN A 45 -2.73 -12.56 -8.48
C GLN A 45 -3.39 -11.17 -8.48
N ILE A 46 -4.33 -10.92 -9.40
CA ILE A 46 -5.10 -9.66 -9.41
C ILE A 46 -5.86 -9.47 -8.10
N THR A 47 -6.56 -10.53 -7.64
CA THR A 47 -7.35 -10.49 -6.41
C THR A 47 -6.47 -10.16 -5.20
N LEU A 48 -5.36 -10.89 -5.03
CA LEU A 48 -4.42 -10.66 -3.94
C LEU A 48 -3.76 -9.27 -4.00
N SER A 49 -3.43 -8.77 -5.19
CA SER A 49 -2.87 -7.43 -5.35
C SER A 49 -3.88 -6.34 -4.99
N LYS A 50 -5.16 -6.51 -5.34
CA LYS A 50 -6.24 -5.59 -4.94
C LYS A 50 -6.46 -5.58 -3.43
N GLU A 51 -6.33 -6.73 -2.75
CA GLU A 51 -6.38 -6.80 -1.29
C GLU A 51 -5.19 -6.07 -0.64
N ARG A 52 -3.97 -6.23 -1.17
CA ARG A 52 -2.78 -5.49 -0.71
C ARG A 52 -2.94 -3.99 -0.86
N VAL A 53 -3.53 -3.52 -1.97
CA VAL A 53 -3.86 -2.10 -2.16
C VAL A 53 -4.78 -1.59 -1.06
N LYS A 54 -5.83 -2.34 -0.71
CA LYS A 54 -6.76 -1.96 0.37
C LYS A 54 -6.02 -1.86 1.71
N ALA A 55 -5.20 -2.86 2.04
CA ALA A 55 -4.41 -2.86 3.27
C ALA A 55 -3.44 -1.66 3.33
N LEU A 56 -2.72 -1.38 2.24
CA LEU A 56 -1.80 -0.24 2.19
C LEU A 56 -2.50 1.11 2.30
N LYS A 57 -3.68 1.27 1.69
CA LYS A 57 -4.49 2.48 1.83
C LYS A 57 -4.93 2.70 3.28
N LEU A 58 -5.32 1.62 3.97
CA LEU A 58 -5.63 1.68 5.40
C LEU A 58 -4.39 2.07 6.22
N SER A 59 -3.25 1.43 5.99
CA SER A 59 -2.00 1.77 6.69
C SER A 59 -1.58 3.22 6.48
N LEU A 60 -1.68 3.74 5.25
CA LEU A 60 -1.39 5.15 4.96
C LEU A 60 -2.33 6.10 5.69
N ALA A 61 -3.62 5.79 5.77
CA ALA A 61 -4.58 6.61 6.51
C ALA A 61 -4.29 6.63 8.02
N LEU A 62 -3.88 5.50 8.59
CA LEU A 62 -3.47 5.40 10.00
C LEU A 62 -2.19 6.20 10.27
N ILE A 63 -1.19 6.11 9.38
CA ILE A 63 0.04 6.90 9.49
C ILE A 63 -0.26 8.40 9.38
N GLU A 64 -1.15 8.81 8.47
CA GLU A 64 -1.54 10.22 8.36
C GLU A 64 -2.15 10.75 9.65
N ARG A 65 -3.00 9.93 10.29
CA ARG A 65 -3.60 10.28 11.58
C ARG A 65 -2.54 10.50 12.66
N GLU A 66 -1.51 9.65 12.73
CA GLU A 66 -0.41 9.82 13.69
C GLU A 66 0.45 11.04 13.37
N ILE A 67 0.72 11.33 12.09
CA ILE A 67 1.40 12.57 11.66
C ILE A 67 0.65 13.80 12.14
N ILE A 68 -0.69 13.81 12.03
CA ILE A 68 -1.53 14.92 12.50
C ILE A 68 -1.48 15.03 14.02
N ARG A 69 -1.49 13.90 14.75
CA ARG A 69 -1.44 13.87 16.22
C ARG A 69 -0.13 14.41 16.80
N LEU A 70 0.98 14.20 16.08
CA LEU A 70 2.33 14.57 16.51
C LEU A 70 2.77 15.98 16.08
N LYS A 71 1.98 16.65 15.23
CA LYS A 71 2.17 18.04 14.83
C LYS A 71 1.41 18.98 15.75
#